data_AF-A0A183HUW6-F1
#
_entry.id   AF-A0A183HUW6-F1
#
_cell.length_a   1.000
_cell.length_b   1.000
_cell.length_c   1.000
_cell.angle_alpha   90.00
_cell.angle_beta   90.00
_cell.angle_gamma   90.00
#
_symmetry.space_group_name_H-M   'P 1'
#
loop_
_entity.id
_entity.type
_entity.pdbx_description
1 polymer ?
#
loop_
_entity_poly.entity_id
_entity_poly.type
_entity_poly.pdbx_seq_one_letter_code
_entity_poly.pdbx_strand_id
1 'polypeptide(L)' 'MAEFKLSNETLRRMMAHMSRNMDKGLEGGPEKSTVSMLPSFVPELPSGTDNNNING' A
#
# COMPACT_ATOMS: atom_id res chain seq x y z
N MET A 1 -26.61 -11.44 11.16
CA MET A 1 -26.44 -10.47 10.05
C MET A 1 -25.95 -9.07 10.47
N ALA A 2 -25.92 -8.70 11.76
CA ALA A 2 -25.40 -7.39 12.19
C ALA A 2 -23.86 -7.30 12.30
N GLU A 3 -23.18 -8.44 12.33
CA GLU A 3 -21.74 -8.58 12.59
C GLU A 3 -20.82 -7.88 11.56
N PHE A 4 -21.29 -7.71 10.32
CA PHE A 4 -20.52 -7.05 9.26
C PHE A 4 -20.92 -5.59 9.01
N LYS A 5 -21.85 -5.03 9.80
CA LYS A 5 -22.22 -3.61 9.70
C LYS A 5 -21.27 -2.77 10.53
N LEU A 6 -20.29 -2.18 9.86
CA LEU A 6 -19.32 -1.29 10.49
C LEU A 6 -19.87 0.14 10.54
N SER A 7 -19.73 0.79 11.70
CA SER A 7 -20.00 2.22 11.80
C SER A 7 -18.91 3.02 11.09
N ASN A 8 -19.20 4.27 10.72
CA ASN A 8 -18.20 5.16 10.13
C ASN A 8 -16.99 5.36 11.05
N GLU A 9 -17.21 5.38 12.37
CA GLU A 9 -16.16 5.49 13.37
C GLU A 9 -15.22 4.27 13.34
N THR A 10 -15.78 3.06 13.24
CA THR A 10 -14.98 1.82 13.11
C THR A 10 -14.16 1.85 11.83
N LEU A 11 -14.74 2.26 10.71
CA LEU A 11 -14.01 2.40 9.43
C LEU A 11 -12.85 3.40 9.54
N ARG A 12 -13.06 4.55 10.19
CA ARG A 12 -12.00 5.54 10.44
C ARG A 12 -10.87 4.98 11.29
N ARG A 13 -11.20 4.21 12.34
CA ARG A 13 -10.19 3.54 13.17
C ARG A 13 -9.38 2.51 12.37
N MET A 14 -10.02 1.75 11.50
CA MET A 14 -9.35 0.80 10.61
C MET A 14 -8.42 1.50 9.62
N MET A 15 -8.87 2.60 8.99
CA MET A 15 -8.02 3.41 8.10
C MET A 15 -6.77 3.93 8.82
N ALA A 16 -6.93 4.48 10.03
CA ALA A 16 -5.81 4.97 10.83
C ALA A 16 -4.85 3.84 11.25
N HIS A 17 -5.38 2.65 11.56
CA HIS A 17 -4.55 1.48 11.85
C HIS A 17 -3.74 1.03 10.63
N MET A 18 -4.37 1.00 9.45
CA MET A 18 -3.69 0.63 8.21
C MET A 18 -2.60 1.63 7.85
N SER A 19 -2.88 2.94 7.94
CA SER A 19 -1.88 3.99 7.73
C SER A 19 -0.63 3.79 8.59
N ARG A 20 -0.82 3.60 9.90
CA ARG A 20 0.31 3.38 10.82
C ARG A 20 1.15 2.14 10.51
N ASN A 21 0.53 1.08 9.98
CA ASN A 21 1.28 -0.11 9.58
C ASN A 21 2.02 0.10 8.25
N MET A 22 1.45 0.88 7.32
CA MET A 22 2.17 1.28 6.11
C MET A 22 3.41 2.12 6.46
N ASP A 23 3.28 3.10 7.36
CA ASP A 23 4.41 3.93 7.81
C ASP A 23 5.54 3.07 8.41
N LYS A 24 5.19 2.15 9.32
CA LYS A 24 6.16 1.19 9.89
C LYS A 24 6.80 0.27 8.84
N GLY A 25 6.04 -0.12 7.82
CA GLY A 25 6.52 -0.96 6.72
C GLY A 25 7.55 -0.24 5.86
N LEU A 26 7.35 1.06 5.62
CA LEU A 26 8.31 1.90 4.92
C LEU A 26 9.58 2.17 5.75
N GLU A 27 9.45 2.30 7.08
CA GLU A 27 10.59 2.56 7.97
C GLU A 27 11.49 1.35 8.23
N GLY A 28 10.95 0.13 8.24
CA GLY A 28 11.73 -1.06 8.61
C GLY A 28 11.28 -2.38 8.01
N GLY A 29 10.44 -2.33 6.98
CA GLY A 29 10.06 -3.50 6.21
C GLY A 29 9.28 -4.55 7.00
N PRO A 30 9.33 -5.82 6.55
CA PRO A 30 8.55 -6.93 7.13
C PRO A 30 8.84 -7.22 8.60
N GLU A 31 10.00 -6.81 9.12
CA GLU A 31 10.35 -7.02 10.53
C GLU A 31 9.65 -6.05 11.48
N LYS A 32 9.30 -4.85 11.00
CA LYS A 32 8.68 -3.79 11.82
C LYS A 32 7.19 -3.62 11.59
N SER A 33 6.63 -4.28 10.58
CA SER A 33 5.22 -4.15 10.22
C SER A 33 4.64 -5.45 9.67
N THR A 34 3.35 -5.67 9.93
CA THR A 34 2.57 -6.70 9.25
C THR A 34 2.22 -6.33 7.80
N VAL A 35 2.47 -5.08 7.41
CA VAL A 35 2.35 -4.58 6.03
C VAL A 35 3.75 -4.30 5.49
N SER A 36 4.25 -5.16 4.61
CA SER A 36 5.66 -5.22 4.21
C SER A 36 6.18 -4.07 3.33
N MET A 37 5.29 -3.32 2.66
CA MET A 37 5.63 -2.18 1.79
C MET A 37 6.84 -2.41 0.84
N LEU A 38 6.84 -3.54 0.14
CA LEU A 38 7.96 -3.94 -0.71
C LEU A 38 8.11 -3.01 -1.94
N PRO A 39 9.35 -2.66 -2.35
CA PRO A 39 9.57 -1.85 -3.54
C PRO A 39 9.20 -2.62 -4.81
N SER A 40 8.45 -1.98 -5.71
CA SER A 40 8.13 -2.53 -7.04
C SER A 40 9.25 -2.33 -8.05
N PHE A 41 10.22 -1.44 -7.75
CA PHE A 41 11.22 -0.95 -8.70
C PHE A 41 10.63 -0.30 -9.97
N VAL A 42 9.36 0.11 -9.90
CA VAL A 42 8.67 0.91 -10.93
C VAL A 42 8.56 2.33 -10.39
N PRO A 43 9.43 3.27 -10.83
CA PRO A 43 9.53 4.59 -10.22
C PRO A 43 8.38 5.53 -10.65
N GLU A 44 7.82 5.33 -11.84
CA GLU A 44 6.86 6.26 -12.45
C GLU A 44 5.77 5.50 -13.22
N LEU A 45 4.62 6.16 -13.41
CA LEU A 45 3.56 5.69 -14.29
C LEU A 45 3.96 5.93 -15.75
N PRO A 46 3.41 5.17 -16.72
CA PRO A 46 3.70 5.40 -18.14
C PRO A 46 3.35 6.83 -18.55
N SER A 47 4.33 7.56 -19.09
CA SER A 47 4.20 8.94 -19.54
C SER A 47 3.87 9.06 -21.04
N GLY A 48 3.83 7.93 -21.75
CA GLY A 48 3.57 7.88 -23.19
C GLY A 48 4.76 8.27 -24.08
N THR A 49 5.90 8.65 -23.49
CA THR A 49 7.17 8.88 -24.21
C THR A 49 8.01 7.61 -24.36
N ASP A 50 7.53 6.49 -23.81
CA ASP A 50 8.21 5.20 -23.89
C ASP A 50 8.12 4.67 -25.33
N ASN A 51 9.25 4.73 -26.02
CA ASN A 51 9.38 4.12 -27.34
C ASN A 51 9.47 2.61 -27.15
N ASN A 52 8.51 1.86 -27.68
CA ASN A 52 8.51 0.40 -27.67
C ASN A 52 9.65 -0.15 -28.55
N ASN A 53 10.87 -0.20 -28.02
CA ASN A 53 11.94 -1.02 -28.59
C ASN A 53 12.54 -1.91 -27.50
N ILE A 54 11.73 -2.85 -27.01
CA ILE A 54 12.21 -4.00 -26.26
C ILE A 54 12.75 -5.03 -27.27
N ASN A 55 13.91 -4.77 -27.86
CA ASN A 55 14.62 -5.78 -28.65
C ASN A 55 15.09 -6.89 -27.69
N GLY A 56 14.41 -8.03 -27.75
CA GLY A 56 14.92 -9.33 -27.30
C GLY A 56 15.66 -10.05 -28.42
#